data_AF-A0A0P9HS17-F1
#
_entry.id   AF-A0A0P9HS17-F1
#
_cell.length_a   1.000
_cell.length_b   1.000
_cell.length_c   1.000
_cell.angle_alpha   90.00
_cell.angle_beta   90.00
_cell.angle_gamma   90.00
#
_symmetry.space_group_name_H-M   'P 1'
#
loop_
_entity.id
_entity.type
_entity.pdbx_description
1 polymer ?
#
loop_
_entity_poly.entity_id
_entity_poly.type
_entity_poly.pdbx_seq_one_letter_code
_entity_poly.pdbx_strand_id
1 'polypeptide(L)' 'SLVEQAFVKNPEVKVGDLAKKAGAEIVSFTYFKVGDGIEKPVDNFADEVAAQLAAAKQ' A
#
# COMPACT_ATOMS: atom_id res chain seq x y z
N SER A 1 -7.66 -11.82 -7.94
CA SER A 1 -8.72 -11.28 -7.04
C SER A 1 -8.49 -11.72 -5.59
N LEU A 2 -9.06 -11.07 -4.55
CA LEU A 2 -8.87 -11.41 -3.11
C LEU A 2 -9.04 -12.92 -2.84
N VAL A 3 -10.10 -13.51 -3.40
CA VAL A 3 -10.44 -14.94 -3.25
C VAL A 3 -9.39 -15.89 -3.81
N GLU A 4 -8.56 -15.46 -4.77
CA GLU A 4 -7.54 -16.29 -5.40
C GLU A 4 -6.17 -16.15 -4.74
N GLN A 5 -6.00 -15.17 -3.86
CA GLN A 5 -4.75 -14.92 -3.16
C GLN A 5 -4.50 -16.01 -2.11
N ALA A 6 -3.23 -16.34 -1.91
CA ALA A 6 -2.78 -17.17 -0.81
C ALA A 6 -3.12 -16.49 0.53
N PHE A 7 -3.59 -17.27 1.50
CA PHE A 7 -3.94 -16.75 2.80
C PHE A 7 -2.67 -16.44 3.61
N VAL A 8 -2.55 -15.21 4.13
CA VAL A 8 -1.33 -14.72 4.79
C VAL A 8 -0.88 -15.59 5.98
N LYS A 9 -1.82 -16.15 6.76
CA LYS A 9 -1.48 -17.01 7.91
C LYS A 9 -1.22 -18.46 7.52
N ASN A 10 -1.70 -18.90 6.34
CA ASN A 10 -1.43 -20.22 5.80
C ASN A 10 -1.38 -20.14 4.26
N PRO A 11 -0.19 -19.96 3.67
CA PRO A 11 -0.05 -19.74 2.23
C PRO A 11 -0.48 -20.91 1.35
N GLU A 12 -0.65 -22.10 1.93
CA GLU A 12 -1.06 -23.32 1.20
C GLU A 12 -2.54 -23.31 0.80
N VAL A 13 -3.35 -22.46 1.41
CA VAL A 13 -4.78 -22.30 1.11
C VAL A 13 -5.07 -20.92 0.55
N LYS A 14 -5.96 -20.87 -0.45
CA LYS A 14 -6.49 -19.60 -0.95
C LYS A 14 -7.53 -19.04 0.00
N VAL A 15 -7.67 -17.71 0.02
CA VAL A 15 -8.65 -17.01 0.85
C VAL A 15 -10.08 -17.46 0.56
N GLY A 16 -10.43 -17.69 -0.70
CA GLY A 16 -11.75 -18.19 -1.09
C GLY A 16 -12.03 -19.62 -0.62
N ASP A 17 -11.01 -20.50 -0.66
CA ASP A 17 -11.15 -21.89 -0.20
C ASP A 17 -11.29 -21.96 1.32
N LEU A 18 -10.63 -21.06 2.04
CA LEU A 18 -10.78 -20.91 3.49
C LEU A 18 -12.22 -20.50 3.86
N ALA A 19 -12.77 -19.48 3.19
CA ALA A 19 -14.13 -19.03 3.44
C ALA A 19 -15.15 -20.15 3.18
N LYS A 20 -15.02 -20.86 2.05
CA LYS A 20 -15.87 -22.01 1.72
C LYS A 20 -15.77 -23.14 2.74
N LYS A 21 -14.58 -23.49 3.20
CA LYS A 21 -14.37 -24.51 4.25
C LYS A 21 -15.05 -24.14 5.56
N ALA A 22 -15.16 -22.85 5.87
CA ALA A 22 -15.86 -22.33 7.04
C ALA A 22 -17.37 -22.12 6.83
N GLY A 23 -17.92 -22.44 5.65
CA GLY A 23 -19.32 -22.20 5.31
C GLY A 23 -19.67 -20.71 5.16
N ALA A 24 -18.69 -19.87 4.87
CA ALA A 24 -18.82 -18.43 4.76
C ALA A 24 -18.55 -17.93 3.33
N GLU A 25 -19.08 -16.76 3.00
CA GLU A 25 -18.88 -16.10 1.71
C GLU A 25 -18.32 -14.68 1.89
N ILE A 26 -17.42 -14.28 1.00
CA ILE A 26 -16.85 -12.93 0.97
C ILE A 26 -17.68 -12.08 0.00
N VAL A 27 -18.54 -11.23 0.54
CA VAL A 27 -19.45 -10.38 -0.25
C VAL A 27 -18.74 -9.13 -0.79
N SER A 28 -17.94 -8.47 0.05
CA SER A 28 -17.22 -7.24 -0.31
C SER A 28 -16.03 -7.01 0.61
N PHE A 29 -14.99 -6.35 0.09
CA PHE A 29 -13.92 -5.81 0.90
C PHE A 29 -13.57 -4.39 0.43
N THR A 30 -13.08 -3.57 1.34
CA THR A 30 -12.55 -2.24 1.02
C THR A 30 -11.22 -2.09 1.73
N TYR A 31 -10.19 -1.71 0.98
CA TYR A 31 -8.85 -1.49 1.48
C TYR A 31 -8.50 -0.04 1.28
N PHE A 32 -8.20 0.66 2.37
CA PHE A 32 -7.71 2.03 2.33
C PHE A 32 -6.22 2.01 2.60
N LYS A 33 -5.47 2.67 1.72
CA LYS A 33 -4.03 2.89 1.90
C LYS A 33 -3.79 4.37 2.14
N VAL A 34 -2.91 4.69 3.09
CA VAL A 34 -2.47 6.07 3.28
C VAL A 34 -1.74 6.52 2.00
N GLY A 35 -2.17 7.66 1.45
CA GLY A 35 -1.62 8.19 0.20
C GLY A 35 -2.19 7.58 -1.07
N ASP A 36 -3.29 6.81 -1.00
CA ASP A 36 -3.95 6.30 -2.21
C ASP A 36 -4.48 7.48 -3.04
N GLY A 37 -4.07 7.56 -4.31
CA GLY A 37 -4.37 8.68 -5.20
C GLY A 37 -3.59 9.98 -4.95
N ILE A 38 -2.61 9.99 -4.04
CA ILE A 38 -1.73 11.15 -3.80
C ILE A 38 -0.39 10.90 -4.50
N GLU A 39 0.01 11.81 -5.39
CA GLU A 39 1.36 11.79 -5.96
C GLU A 39 2.36 12.04 -4.84
N LYS A 40 3.30 11.11 -4.65
CA LYS A 40 4.35 11.24 -3.63
C LYS A 40 5.47 12.10 -4.22
N PRO A 41 5.64 13.37 -3.79
CA PRO A 41 6.78 14.15 -4.22
C PRO A 41 8.07 13.48 -3.77
N VAL A 42 9.05 13.48 -4.66
CA VAL A 42 10.41 13.01 -4.38
C VAL A 42 11.26 14.25 -4.19
N ASP A 43 11.37 14.69 -2.95
CA ASP A 43 12.18 15.86 -2.60
C ASP A 43 13.64 15.43 -2.40
N ASN A 44 14.56 16.10 -3.07
CA ASN A 44 15.99 15.88 -2.89
C ASN A 44 16.53 16.88 -1.87
N PHE A 45 16.78 16.38 -0.66
CA PHE A 45 17.29 17.17 0.46
C PHE A 45 18.58 17.94 0.12
N ALA A 46 19.46 17.38 -0.72
CA ALA A 46 20.70 18.06 -1.09
C ALA A 46 20.45 19.33 -1.92
N ASP A 47 19.48 19.27 -2.83
CA ASP A 47 19.12 20.40 -3.70
C ASP A 47 18.41 21.50 -2.90
N GLU A 48 17.57 21.13 -1.93
CA GLU A 48 16.94 22.09 -1.01
C GLU A 48 17.97 22.82 -0.14
N VAL A 49 18.96 22.09 0.39
CA VAL A 49 20.05 22.69 1.20
C VAL A 49 20.91 23.62 0.34
N ALA A 50 21.23 23.23 -0.90
CA ALA A 50 21.98 24.06 -1.82
C ALA A 50 21.23 25.37 -2.16
N ALA A 51 19.92 25.28 -2.40
CA ALA A 51 19.08 26.43 -2.69
C ALA A 51 19.02 27.43 -1.50
N GLN A 52 18.89 26.93 -0.27
CA GLN A 52 18.88 27.78 0.93
C GLN A 52 20.21 28.52 1.12
N LEU A 53 21.34 27.83 0.92
CA LEU A 53 22.67 28.45 1.05
C LEU A 53 22.97 29.45 -0.06
N ALA A 54 22.43 29.26 -1.26
CA ALA A 54 22.54 30.21 -2.36
C ALA A 54 21.70 31.48 -2.10
N ALA A 55 20.46 31.32 -1.63
CA ALA A 55 19.57 32.45 -1.30
C ALA A 55 20.10 33.28 -0.11
N ALA A 56 20.74 32.65 0.87
CA ALA A 56 21.32 33.35 2.02
C ALA A 56 22.60 34.15 1.71
N LYS A 57 23.20 33.95 0.53
CA LYS A 57 24.40 34.66 0.07
C LYS A 57 24.10 35.90 -0.78
N GLN A 58 22.82 36.21 -1.01
CA GLN A 58 22.36 37.31 -1.84
C GLN A 58 21.93 38.52 -1.00
#